data_AF-A0A7J4QZV2-F1
#
_entry.id   AF-A0A7J4QZV2-F1
#
_cell.length_a   1.000
_cell.length_b   1.000
_cell.length_c   1.000
_cell.angle_alpha   90.00
_cell.angle_beta   90.00
_cell.angle_gamma   90.00
#
_symmetry.space_group_name_H-M   'P 1'
#
loop_
_entity.id
_entity.type
_entity.pdbx_description
1 polymer ?
#
loop_
_entity_poly.entity_id
_entity_poly.type
_entity_poly.pdbx_seq_one_letter_code
_entity_poly.pdbx_strand_id
1 'polypeptide(L)'
;MAETPFSLVCTISRSNASDIQAMRDSLVSETESESFELNTFSFRLNEANAKDLRAMWNTRIRGLIAADEILQAIESAGSSTKDNSKDA
;
A
#
# COMPACT_ATOMS: atom_id res chain seq x y z
N MET A 1 -0.83 10.68 28.60
CA MET A 1 -0.39 10.15 27.28
C MET A 1 0.79 11.00 26.84
N ALA A 2 1.86 10.40 26.31
CA ALA A 2 2.99 11.18 25.81
C ALA A 2 2.56 12.00 24.58
N GLU A 3 3.06 13.22 24.43
CA GLU A 3 2.80 14.06 23.26
C GLU A 3 3.48 13.46 22.03
N THR A 4 2.77 13.38 20.90
CA THR A 4 3.28 12.88 19.61
C THR A 4 3.26 14.01 18.57
N PRO A 5 4.16 15.01 18.69
CA PRO A 5 4.08 16.23 17.88
C PRO A 5 4.45 16.00 16.41
N PHE A 6 5.09 14.87 16.09
CA PHE A 6 5.47 14.52 14.73
C PHE A 6 4.42 13.62 14.11
N SER A 7 3.84 14.05 12.99
CA SER A 7 2.90 13.23 12.24
C SER A 7 3.17 13.25 10.73
N LEU A 8 2.83 12.13 10.09
CA LEU A 8 2.78 12.00 8.64
C LEU A 8 1.49 11.29 8.25
N VAL A 9 0.92 11.72 7.13
CA VAL A 9 -0.18 11.04 6.46
C VAL A 9 0.31 10.69 5.08
N CYS A 10 0.12 9.42 4.69
CA CYS A 10 0.35 8.98 3.34
C CYS A 10 -0.96 8.45 2.77
N THR A 11 -1.34 9.02 1.64
CA THR A 11 -2.52 8.63 0.87
C THR A 11 -2.06 7.95 -0.39
N ILE A 12 -2.56 6.74 -0.61
CA ILE A 12 -2.30 5.94 -1.80
C ILE A 12 -3.57 5.95 -2.64
N SER A 13 -3.40 6.15 -3.94
CA SER A 13 -4.48 6.09 -4.94
C SER A 13 -4.09 5.15 -6.06
N ARG A 14 -5.01 4.27 -6.47
CA ARG A 14 -4.86 3.37 -7.62
C ARG A 14 -6.11 3.43 -8.48
N SER A 15 -5.97 3.14 -9.78
CA SER A 15 -7.11 3.07 -10.69
C SER A 15 -7.98 1.82 -10.48
N ASN A 16 -7.37 0.74 -9.97
CA ASN A 16 -8.03 -0.55 -9.76
C ASN A 16 -8.36 -0.78 -8.27
N ALA A 17 -9.64 -1.07 -8.01
CA ALA A 17 -10.18 -1.31 -6.68
C ALA A 17 -9.71 -2.64 -6.06
N SER A 18 -9.35 -3.67 -6.85
CA SER A 18 -8.76 -4.89 -6.28
C SER A 18 -7.37 -4.65 -5.73
N ASP A 19 -6.59 -3.84 -6.45
CA ASP A 19 -5.18 -3.62 -6.14
C ASP A 19 -5.02 -2.73 -4.93
N ILE A 20 -5.87 -1.70 -4.82
CA ILE A 20 -5.90 -0.85 -3.63
C ILE A 20 -6.29 -1.64 -2.37
N GLN A 21 -7.20 -2.61 -2.49
CA GLN A 21 -7.62 -3.47 -1.39
C GLN A 21 -6.48 -4.41 -0.99
N ALA A 22 -5.83 -5.07 -1.95
CA ALA A 22 -4.68 -5.94 -1.69
C ALA A 22 -3.50 -5.18 -1.05
N MET A 23 -3.19 -3.97 -1.53
CA MET A 23 -2.16 -3.12 -0.92
C MET A 23 -2.53 -2.72 0.51
N ARG A 24 -3.80 -2.33 0.74
CA ARG A 24 -4.29 -1.98 2.08
C ARG A 24 -4.15 -3.16 3.03
N ASP A 25 -4.59 -4.36 2.64
CA ASP A 25 -4.56 -5.55 3.49
C ASP A 25 -3.13 -5.97 3.85
N SER A 26 -2.17 -5.72 2.95
CA SER A 26 -0.74 -5.92 3.23
C SER A 26 -0.16 -4.95 4.27
N LEU A 27 -0.86 -3.85 4.61
CA LEU A 27 -0.38 -2.76 5.48
C LEU A 27 -1.20 -2.57 6.76
N VAL A 28 -2.44 -3.04 6.79
CA VAL A 28 -3.43 -2.85 7.87
C VAL A 28 -2.99 -3.43 9.22
N SER A 29 -1.98 -4.30 9.27
CA SER A 29 -1.53 -4.92 10.51
C SER A 29 -1.00 -3.94 11.58
N GLU A 30 -0.74 -2.66 11.26
CA GLU A 30 0.03 -1.80 12.19
C GLU A 30 -0.43 -0.32 12.35
N THR A 31 -1.51 0.13 11.70
CA THR A 31 -1.96 1.55 11.79
C THR A 31 -3.44 1.72 11.46
N GLU A 32 -4.11 2.70 12.09
CA GLU A 32 -5.45 3.16 11.70
C GLU A 32 -5.42 3.58 10.22
N SER A 33 -6.02 2.73 9.39
CA SER A 33 -6.17 2.98 7.96
C SER A 33 -7.51 3.63 7.76
N GLU A 34 -7.52 4.89 7.34
CA GLU A 34 -8.74 5.60 6.99
C GLU A 34 -8.97 5.40 5.48
N SER A 35 -10.01 4.65 5.10
CA SER A 35 -10.47 4.59 3.71
C SER A 35 -11.46 5.73 3.49
N PHE A 36 -11.08 6.70 2.67
CA PHE A 36 -11.95 7.81 2.32
C PHE A 36 -12.75 7.56 1.04
N GLU A 37 -12.24 6.72 0.12
CA GLU A 37 -12.87 6.44 -1.18
C GLU A 37 -12.57 5.02 -1.68
N LEU A 38 -13.34 4.55 -2.68
CA LEU A 38 -13.23 3.19 -3.27
C LEU A 38 -11.82 2.85 -3.78
N ASN A 39 -11.08 3.86 -4.24
CA ASN A 39 -9.78 3.73 -4.91
C ASN A 39 -8.61 4.34 -4.12
N THR A 40 -8.84 4.68 -2.85
CA THR A 40 -7.81 5.27 -2.01
C THR A 40 -7.77 4.66 -0.62
N PHE A 41 -6.61 4.71 0.02
CA PHE A 41 -6.50 4.52 1.46
C PHE A 41 -5.42 5.45 2.01
N SER A 42 -5.56 5.82 3.27
CA SER A 42 -4.53 6.55 3.98
C SER A 42 -4.13 5.84 5.26
N PHE A 43 -2.88 5.99 5.66
CA PHE A 43 -2.44 5.68 7.02
C PHE A 43 -1.76 6.90 7.62
N ARG A 44 -1.89 7.01 8.95
CA ARG A 44 -1.26 8.07 9.74
C ARG A 44 -0.22 7.48 10.68
N LEU A 45 0.96 8.09 10.72
CA LEU A 45 1.99 7.83 11.71
C LEU A 45 2.06 9.03 12.66
N ASN A 46 2.02 8.77 13.96
CA ASN A 46 2.21 9.79 15.00
C ASN A 46 3.29 9.30 15.96
N GLU A 47 4.34 10.09 16.16
CA GLU A 47 5.46 9.69 17.00
C GLU A 47 5.93 10.82 17.90
N ALA A 48 6.50 10.45 19.05
CA ALA A 48 7.05 11.38 20.03
C ALA A 48 8.31 12.09 19.52
N ASN A 49 9.06 11.47 18.61
CA ASN A 49 10.27 12.05 18.03
C ASN A 49 10.41 11.74 16.54
N ALA A 50 11.13 12.63 15.83
CA ALA A 50 11.31 12.54 14.38
C ALA A 50 12.11 11.30 13.92
N LYS A 51 13.00 10.76 14.78
CA LYS A 51 13.81 9.58 14.43
C LYS A 51 12.93 8.35 14.29
N ASP A 52 12.02 8.15 15.24
CA ASP A 52 11.09 7.03 15.26
C ASP A 52 10.07 7.18 14.13
N LEU A 53 9.57 8.39 13.88
CA LEU A 53 8.72 8.68 12.72
C LEU A 53 9.39 8.28 11.40
N ARG A 54 10.67 8.64 11.23
CA ARG A 54 11.45 8.26 10.03
C ARG A 54 11.63 6.75 9.94
N ALA A 55 11.89 6.07 11.06
CA ALA A 55 12.05 4.63 11.08
C ALA A 55 10.75 3.93 10.66
N MET A 56 9.62 4.33 11.23
CA MET A 56 8.29 3.83 10.90
C MET A 56 7.96 4.10 9.43
N TRP A 57 8.13 5.34 8.98
CA TRP A 57 7.93 5.73 7.58
C TRP A 57 8.70 4.84 6.61
N ASN A 58 10.01 4.64 6.84
CA ASN A 58 10.84 3.83 5.95
C ASN A 58 10.41 2.37 5.89
N THR A 59 9.95 1.79 7.01
CA THR A 59 9.41 0.43 7.03
C THR A 59 8.14 0.34 6.19
N ARG A 60 7.21 1.29 6.35
CA ARG A 60 5.94 1.29 5.58
C ARG A 60 6.16 1.49 4.09
N ILE A 61 7.06 2.41 3.69
CA ILE A 61 7.38 2.62 2.28
C ILE A 61 8.01 1.37 1.64
N ARG A 62 8.88 0.64 2.35
CA ARG A 62 9.43 -0.62 1.82
C ARG A 62 8.34 -1.69 1.64
N GLY A 63 7.40 -1.79 2.57
CA GLY A 63 6.25 -2.68 2.43
C GLY A 63 5.37 -2.32 1.22
N LEU A 64 5.13 -1.02 1.00
CA LEU A 64 4.41 -0.51 -0.17
C LEU A 64 5.10 -0.88 -1.50
N ILE A 65 6.43 -0.72 -1.56
CA ILE A 65 7.22 -1.09 -2.75
C ILE A 65 7.09 -2.59 -3.03
N ALA A 66 7.25 -3.44 -2.01
CA ALA A 66 7.14 -4.89 -2.18
C ALA A 66 5.74 -5.32 -2.64
N ALA A 67 4.69 -4.72 -2.08
CA ALA A 67 3.31 -5.00 -2.50
C ALA A 67 3.05 -4.58 -3.95
N ASP A 68 3.57 -3.42 -4.37
CA ASP A 68 3.47 -2.94 -5.76
C ASP A 68 4.19 -3.86 -6.74
N GLU A 69 5.42 -4.29 -6.42
CA GLU A 69 6.18 -5.24 -7.25
C GLU A 69 5.46 -6.59 -7.41
N ILE A 70 4.85 -7.11 -6.34
CA ILE A 70 4.06 -8.35 -6.39
C ILE A 70 2.84 -8.18 -7.29
N LEU A 71 2.11 -7.08 -7.15
CA LEU A 71 0.92 -6.82 -7.97
C LEU A 71 1.26 -6.74 -9.46
N GLN A 72 2.32 -6.01 -9.82
CA GLN A 72 2.81 -5.93 -11.20
C GLN A 72 3.24 -7.29 -11.75
N ALA A 73 3.90 -8.12 -10.94
CA ALA A 73 4.30 -9.47 -11.34
C ALA A 73 3.07 -10.38 -11.59
N ILE A 74 2.02 -10.27 -10.78
CA ILE A 74 0.77 -11.02 -10.95
C ILE A 74 0.05 -10.59 -12.23
N GLU A 75 -0.04 -9.29 -12.50
CA GLU A 75 -0.63 -8.75 -13.74
C GLU A 75 0.12 -9.25 -14.98
N SER A 76 1.46 -9.18 -14.95
CA SER A 76 2.31 -9.67 -16.04
C SER A 76 2.15 -11.17 -16.27
N ALA A 77 2.08 -11.97 -15.20
CA ALA A 77 1.90 -13.42 -15.29
C ALA A 77 0.50 -13.78 -15.83
N GLY A 78 -0.55 -13.06 -15.40
CA GLY A 78 -1.93 -13.27 -15.86
C GLY A 78 -2.16 -12.85 -17.32
N SER A 79 -1.39 -11.88 -17.83
CA SER A 79 -1.45 -11.47 -19.24
C SER A 79 -0.85 -12.52 -20.19
N SER A 80 0.13 -13.31 -19.74
CA SER A 80 0.88 -14.23 -20.60
C SER A 80 0.12 -15.51 -20.97
N THR A 81 -1.05 -15.78 -20.35
CA THR A 81 -1.83 -17.01 -20.58
C THR A 81 -2.97 -16.85 -21.59
N LYS A 82 -3.09 -15.70 -22.26
CA LYS A 82 -4.22 -15.37 -23.15
C LYS A 82 -3.95 -15.42 -24.65
N ASP A 83 -2.78 -15.93 -25.07
CA ASP A 83 -2.42 -15.97 -26.50
C ASP A 83 -1.98 -17.37 -26.94
N ASN A 84 -2.97 -18.24 -27.21
CA ASN A 84 -2.88 -19.35 -28.18
C ASN A 84 -4.21 -20.14 -28.20
N SER A 85 -5.22 -19.60 -28.88
CA SER A 85 -6.38 -20.39 -29.35
C SER A 85 -7.05 -19.71 -30.55
N LYS A 86 -6.36 -19.81 -31.68
CA LYS A 86 -6.82 -19.75 -33.08
C LYS A 86 -5.55 -20.17 -33.86
N ASP A 87 -5.48 -21.31 -34.52
CA ASP A 87 -6.37 -21.77 -35.59
C ASP A 87 -6.43 -23.31 -35.61
N ALA A 88 -7.63 -23.84 -35.89
CA ALA A 88 -7.88 -25.22 -36.30
C ALA A 88 -8.72 -25.19 -37.58
#